data_AF-A0A259ZZ08-F1
#
_entry.id   AF-A0A259ZZ08-F1
#
_cell.length_a   1.000
_cell.length_b   1.000
_cell.length_c   1.000
_cell.angle_alpha   90.00
_cell.angle_beta   90.00
_cell.angle_gamma   90.00
#
_symmetry.space_group_name_H-M   'P 1'
#
loop_
_entity.id
_entity.type
_entity.pdbx_description
1 polymer ?
#
loop_
_entity_poly.entity_id
_entity_poly.type
_entity_poly.pdbx_seq_one_letter_code
_entity_poly.pdbx_strand_id
1 'polypeptide(L)'
;MNQLSFFSAESLPPAVTDLSGLLAATGHVVTSAGSARISVVVDAQWRAEAIAELIAQCGLTAELGRSEENRPLVRTASVPELFALASLWTKGAVKAVPPGWIPGSRELRAWVLAAGRPEAEGERYVLGLDPHAPDTHSVLAQSLMRAGIAPTLIGTRGSNPGLRITGRRRLLRLTENVGEAPRNVDARTIWPRAE
;
A
#
# COMPACT_ATOMS: atom_id res chain seq x y z
N MET A 1 -13.58 24.05 -26.34
CA MET A 1 -14.02 23.93 -24.94
C MET A 1 -14.03 22.45 -24.61
N ASN A 2 -12.91 21.94 -24.09
CA ASN A 2 -12.74 20.51 -23.85
C ASN A 2 -13.00 20.25 -22.37
N GLN A 3 -14.16 19.68 -22.07
CA GLN A 3 -14.59 19.38 -20.73
C GLN A 3 -13.76 18.19 -20.22
N LEU A 4 -12.75 18.50 -19.40
CA LEU A 4 -12.02 17.49 -18.63
C LEU A 4 -12.99 16.83 -17.67
N SER A 5 -13.35 15.58 -17.95
CA SER A 5 -14.09 14.73 -17.03
C SER A 5 -13.22 14.48 -15.80
N PHE A 6 -13.52 15.17 -14.71
CA PHE A 6 -13.03 14.83 -13.38
C PHE A 6 -13.78 13.58 -12.93
N PHE A 7 -13.24 12.40 -13.21
CA PHE A 7 -13.51 11.24 -12.37
C PHE A 7 -12.80 11.50 -11.04
N SER A 8 -13.49 12.18 -10.12
CA SER A 8 -13.04 12.30 -8.74
C SER A 8 -12.88 10.89 -8.16
N ALA A 9 -11.70 10.61 -7.62
CA ALA A 9 -11.35 9.37 -6.93
C ALA A 9 -12.14 9.14 -5.61
N GLU A 10 -13.19 9.92 -5.35
CA GLU A 10 -14.15 9.75 -4.26
C GLU A 10 -15.35 8.86 -4.62
N SER A 11 -15.41 8.30 -5.83
CA SER A 11 -16.67 7.76 -6.35
C SER A 11 -17.04 6.34 -5.90
N LEU A 12 -16.15 5.60 -5.23
CA LEU A 12 -16.44 4.24 -4.75
C LEU A 12 -16.29 4.15 -3.22
N PRO A 13 -17.24 3.47 -2.54
CA PRO A 13 -17.16 3.26 -1.10
C PRO A 13 -15.90 2.42 -0.77
N PRO A 14 -15.31 2.59 0.43
CA PRO A 14 -14.23 1.74 0.88
C PRO A 14 -14.61 0.25 0.79
N ALA A 15 -13.64 -0.58 0.42
CA ALA A 15 -13.84 -2.01 0.25
C ALA A 15 -12.66 -2.81 0.80
N VAL A 16 -12.90 -4.07 1.12
CA VAL A 16 -11.85 -4.98 1.61
C VAL A 16 -10.67 -5.07 0.62
N THR A 17 -10.93 -4.93 -0.68
CA THR A 17 -9.91 -4.92 -1.73
C THR A 17 -8.90 -3.78 -1.63
N ASP A 18 -9.24 -2.68 -0.95
CA ASP A 18 -8.32 -1.56 -0.71
C ASP A 18 -7.07 -2.02 0.07
N LEU A 19 -7.22 -3.04 0.91
CA LEU A 19 -6.14 -3.64 1.71
C LEU A 19 -5.12 -4.38 0.85
N SER A 20 -5.39 -4.60 -0.43
CA SER A 20 -4.41 -5.13 -1.39
C SER A 20 -3.17 -4.24 -1.53
N GLY A 21 -3.29 -2.93 -1.26
CA GLY A 21 -2.13 -2.03 -1.16
C GLY A 21 -1.17 -2.37 -0.02
N LEU A 22 -1.65 -2.95 1.08
CA LEU A 22 -0.78 -3.47 2.14
C LEU A 22 -0.01 -4.70 1.66
N LEU A 23 -0.65 -5.57 0.87
CA LEU A 23 -0.04 -6.78 0.31
C LEU A 23 0.96 -6.48 -0.80
N ALA A 24 0.77 -5.39 -1.56
CA ALA A 24 1.76 -4.84 -2.48
C ALA A 24 3.04 -4.34 -1.76
N ALA A 25 2.90 -3.95 -0.49
CA ALA A 25 3.99 -3.64 0.40
C ALA A 25 4.44 -4.89 1.19
N THR A 26 4.84 -4.70 2.44
CA THR A 26 5.30 -5.75 3.37
C THR A 26 4.16 -6.44 4.13
N GLY A 27 2.90 -6.16 3.81
CA GLY A 27 1.75 -6.80 4.44
C GLY A 27 1.70 -8.29 4.15
N HIS A 28 1.35 -9.09 5.15
CA HIS A 28 1.22 -10.54 5.06
C HIS A 28 -0.24 -10.93 5.23
N VAL A 29 -0.64 -12.01 4.58
CA VAL A 29 -1.96 -12.60 4.74
C VAL A 29 -1.83 -14.03 5.24
N VAL A 30 -2.64 -14.39 6.23
CA VAL A 30 -2.75 -15.75 6.76
C VAL A 30 -4.19 -16.19 6.61
N THR A 31 -4.41 -17.40 6.09
CA THR A 31 -5.73 -18.01 5.95
C THR A 31 -5.92 -19.10 7.00
N SER A 32 -7.14 -19.27 7.51
CA SER A 32 -7.51 -20.34 8.43
C SER A 32 -9.00 -20.61 8.34
N ALA A 33 -9.40 -21.86 8.10
CA ALA A 33 -10.80 -22.32 8.10
C ALA A 33 -11.78 -21.40 7.33
N GLY A 34 -11.39 -20.94 6.13
CA GLY A 34 -12.23 -20.06 5.29
C GLY A 34 -12.25 -18.59 5.72
N SER A 35 -11.47 -18.22 6.73
CA SER A 35 -11.20 -16.83 7.10
C SER A 35 -9.78 -16.42 6.71
N ALA A 36 -9.52 -15.12 6.66
CA ALA A 36 -8.18 -14.60 6.50
C ALA A 36 -7.92 -13.39 7.38
N ARG A 37 -6.64 -13.13 7.63
CA ARG A 37 -6.14 -11.99 8.38
C ARG A 37 -5.03 -11.32 7.60
N ILE A 38 -5.08 -10.00 7.46
CA ILE A 38 -3.96 -9.21 6.93
C ILE A 38 -3.22 -8.54 8.09
N SER A 39 -1.89 -8.56 8.07
CA SER A 39 -1.04 -7.96 9.10
C SER A 39 0.12 -7.21 8.45
N VAL A 40 0.52 -6.07 9.00
CA VAL A 40 1.69 -5.31 8.51
C VAL A 40 2.45 -4.69 9.67
N VAL A 41 3.76 -4.93 9.69
CA VAL A 41 4.71 -4.27 10.61
C VAL A 41 5.21 -3.00 9.94
N VAL A 42 5.19 -1.90 10.67
CA VAL A 42 5.58 -0.57 10.16
C VAL A 42 6.66 0.06 11.03
N ASP A 43 7.26 1.15 10.56
CA ASP A 43 8.37 1.83 11.25
C ASP A 43 7.93 2.86 12.29
N ALA A 44 6.66 3.30 12.24
CA ALA A 44 6.14 4.34 13.12
C ALA A 44 4.72 4.02 13.58
N GLN A 45 4.42 4.38 14.82
CA GLN A 45 3.11 4.15 15.44
C GLN A 45 1.97 4.83 14.67
N TRP A 46 2.20 6.05 14.18
CA TRP A 46 1.19 6.80 13.40
C TRP A 46 0.76 6.07 12.11
N ARG A 47 1.66 5.27 11.50
CA ARG A 47 1.31 4.46 10.33
C ARG A 47 0.36 3.35 10.71
N ALA A 48 0.63 2.66 11.83
CA ALA A 48 -0.23 1.59 12.32
C ALA A 48 -1.64 2.12 12.61
N GLU A 49 -1.73 3.30 13.26
CA GLU A 49 -3.00 3.98 13.54
C GLU A 49 -3.74 4.40 12.27
N ALA A 50 -3.06 5.03 11.31
CA ALA A 50 -3.67 5.43 10.04
C ALA A 50 -4.10 4.22 9.18
N ILE A 51 -3.38 3.10 9.25
CA ILE A 51 -3.81 1.85 8.61
C ILE A 51 -5.00 1.24 9.36
N ALA A 52 -5.06 1.33 10.69
CA ALA A 52 -6.21 0.90 11.46
C ALA A 52 -7.49 1.68 11.09
N GLU A 53 -7.37 2.99 10.85
CA GLU A 53 -8.46 3.80 10.31
C GLU A 53 -8.90 3.32 8.92
N LEU A 54 -7.95 3.00 8.03
CA LEU A 54 -8.24 2.46 6.70
C LEU A 54 -8.97 1.11 6.80
N ILE A 55 -8.51 0.20 7.66
CA ILE A 55 -9.17 -1.09 7.93
C ILE A 55 -10.61 -0.87 8.44
N ALA A 56 -10.82 0.06 9.37
CA ALA A 56 -12.14 0.40 9.89
C ALA A 56 -13.08 0.96 8.80
N GLN A 57 -12.56 1.78 7.88
CA GLN A 57 -13.33 2.28 6.74
C GLN A 57 -13.79 1.16 5.82
N CYS A 58 -12.99 0.09 5.65
CA CYS A 58 -13.37 -1.11 4.91
C CYS A 58 -14.42 -1.99 5.65
N GLY A 59 -14.91 -1.56 6.81
CA GLY A 59 -15.90 -2.30 7.61
C GLY A 59 -15.31 -3.42 8.47
N LEU A 60 -13.99 -3.44 8.67
CA LEU A 60 -13.29 -4.48 9.42
C LEU A 60 -12.78 -3.96 10.77
N THR A 61 -12.65 -4.85 11.75
CA THR A 61 -11.98 -4.52 13.02
C THR A 61 -10.46 -4.53 12.84
N ALA A 62 -9.80 -3.46 13.27
CA ALA A 62 -8.35 -3.36 13.34
C ALA A 62 -7.85 -3.66 14.77
N GLU A 63 -6.72 -4.34 14.85
CA GLU A 63 -6.00 -4.65 16.09
C GLU A 63 -4.59 -4.05 15.99
N LEU A 64 -4.30 -3.08 16.86
CA LEU A 64 -2.96 -2.53 17.04
C LEU A 64 -2.16 -3.40 18.01
N GLY A 65 -0.86 -3.52 17.77
CA GLY A 65 0.03 -4.27 18.63
C GLY A 65 1.50 -4.03 18.29
N ARG A 66 2.35 -4.96 18.71
CA ARG A 66 3.79 -4.94 18.41
C ARG A 66 4.26 -6.27 17.86
N SER A 67 5.26 -6.24 17.00
CA SER A 67 5.99 -7.43 16.57
C SER A 67 6.89 -7.96 17.68
N GLU A 68 7.49 -9.15 17.49
CA GLU A 68 8.50 -9.71 18.40
C GLU A 68 9.72 -8.79 18.56
N GLU A 69 10.09 -8.08 17.50
CA GLU A 69 11.13 -7.04 17.50
C GLU A 69 10.65 -5.69 18.07
N ASN A 70 9.53 -5.65 18.78
CA ASN A 70 8.94 -4.46 19.40
C ASN A 70 8.57 -3.33 18.42
N ARG A 71 8.36 -3.66 17.14
CA ARG A 71 7.95 -2.69 16.09
C ARG A 71 6.42 -2.53 16.05
N PRO A 72 5.89 -1.33 15.75
CA PRO A 72 4.45 -1.15 15.58
C PRO A 72 3.86 -2.11 14.54
N LEU A 73 2.75 -2.74 14.88
CA LEU A 73 2.07 -3.73 14.07
C LEU A 73 0.57 -3.40 14.08
N VAL A 74 -0.04 -3.53 12.91
CA VAL A 74 -1.50 -3.48 12.77
C VAL A 74 -1.96 -4.71 12.00
N ARG A 75 -3.07 -5.29 12.42
CA ARG A 75 -3.70 -6.41 11.74
C ARG A 75 -5.22 -6.25 11.70
N THR A 76 -5.86 -6.89 10.75
CA THR A 76 -7.32 -7.07 10.79
C THR A 76 -7.67 -8.14 11.83
N ALA A 77 -8.94 -8.21 12.25
CA ALA A 77 -9.49 -9.47 12.76
C ALA A 77 -9.37 -10.57 11.68
N SER A 78 -9.43 -11.85 12.10
CA SER A 78 -9.49 -12.96 11.16
C SER A 78 -10.93 -13.20 10.75
N VAL A 79 -11.29 -12.88 9.51
CA VAL A 79 -12.69 -12.87 9.06
C VAL A 79 -12.88 -13.48 7.65
N PRO A 80 -14.09 -14.02 7.31
CA PRO A 80 -14.36 -14.62 6.00
C PRO A 80 -14.28 -13.65 4.81
N GLU A 81 -14.61 -12.36 5.01
CA GLU A 81 -14.65 -11.32 3.99
C GLU A 81 -13.28 -11.11 3.31
N LEU A 82 -12.19 -11.42 4.03
CA LEU A 82 -10.83 -11.32 3.51
C LEU A 82 -10.40 -12.54 2.68
N PHE A 83 -11.14 -13.65 2.73
CA PHE A 83 -10.67 -14.92 2.16
C PHE A 83 -10.52 -14.86 0.63
N ALA A 84 -11.46 -14.20 -0.06
CA ALA A 84 -11.38 -14.01 -1.50
C ALA A 84 -10.15 -13.19 -1.90
N LEU A 85 -9.90 -12.08 -1.19
CA LEU A 85 -8.71 -11.26 -1.41
C LEU A 85 -7.42 -12.05 -1.11
N ALA A 86 -7.39 -12.77 0.00
CA ALA A 86 -6.25 -13.60 0.38
C ALA A 86 -5.91 -14.65 -0.68
N SER A 87 -6.93 -15.30 -1.24
CA SER A 87 -6.77 -16.32 -2.28
C SER A 87 -6.21 -15.74 -3.59
N LEU A 88 -6.55 -14.51 -3.94
CA LEU A 88 -6.01 -13.83 -5.11
C LEU A 88 -4.52 -13.45 -4.94
N TRP A 89 -4.11 -13.15 -3.71
CA TRP A 89 -2.77 -12.67 -3.37
C TRP A 89 -1.80 -13.76 -2.89
N THR A 90 -2.21 -15.02 -2.95
CA THR A 90 -1.39 -16.16 -2.55
C THR A 90 -1.34 -17.21 -3.65
N LYS A 91 -0.16 -17.80 -3.85
CA LYS A 91 0.03 -19.00 -4.69
C LYS A 91 0.58 -20.10 -3.80
N GLY A 92 -0.31 -20.92 -3.23
CA GLY A 92 0.08 -21.79 -2.12
C GLY A 92 0.43 -20.96 -0.89
N ALA A 93 1.62 -21.16 -0.32
CA ALA A 93 2.07 -20.46 0.88
C ALA A 93 2.81 -19.13 0.61
N VAL A 94 3.03 -18.76 -0.65
CA VAL A 94 3.81 -17.57 -1.02
C VAL A 94 2.93 -16.43 -1.52
N LYS A 95 3.36 -15.19 -1.24
CA LYS A 95 2.73 -13.98 -1.78
C LYS A 95 2.84 -13.95 -3.30
N ALA A 96 1.75 -13.62 -3.97
CA ALA A 96 1.67 -13.42 -5.40
C ALA A 96 0.83 -12.17 -5.71
N VAL A 97 1.04 -11.57 -6.88
CA VAL A 97 0.23 -10.45 -7.35
C VAL A 97 -0.84 -11.00 -8.29
N PRO A 98 -2.13 -10.68 -8.10
CA PRO A 98 -3.18 -11.13 -9.00
C PRO A 98 -2.92 -10.67 -10.44
N PRO A 99 -3.12 -11.52 -11.47
CA PRO A 99 -3.01 -11.11 -12.86
C PRO A 99 -3.88 -9.89 -13.14
N GLY A 100 -3.35 -8.90 -13.84
CA GLY A 100 -4.14 -7.72 -14.19
C GLY A 100 -4.31 -6.69 -13.07
N TRP A 101 -3.88 -6.95 -11.83
CA TRP A 101 -4.05 -6.00 -10.73
C TRP A 101 -3.42 -4.63 -11.03
N ILE A 102 -4.17 -3.55 -10.84
CA ILE A 102 -3.73 -2.17 -10.98
C ILE A 102 -4.21 -1.45 -9.71
N PRO A 103 -3.33 -0.80 -8.93
CA PRO A 103 -3.74 -0.14 -7.71
C PRO A 103 -4.60 1.09 -8.01
N GLY A 104 -5.74 1.21 -7.32
CA GLY A 104 -6.53 2.43 -7.26
C GLY A 104 -6.02 3.38 -6.16
N SER A 105 -6.76 4.45 -5.94
CA SER A 105 -6.41 5.50 -4.98
C SER A 105 -6.26 4.99 -3.54
N ARG A 106 -7.17 4.10 -3.11
CA ARG A 106 -7.17 3.54 -1.74
C ARG A 106 -6.07 2.50 -1.54
N GLU A 107 -5.80 1.67 -2.56
CA GLU A 107 -4.66 0.75 -2.55
C GLU A 107 -3.32 1.51 -2.55
N LEU A 108 -3.18 2.57 -3.35
CA LEU A 108 -1.98 3.42 -3.33
C LEU A 108 -1.80 4.08 -1.97
N ARG A 109 -2.89 4.55 -1.34
CA ARG A 109 -2.84 5.12 0.02
C ARG A 109 -2.38 4.07 1.03
N ALA A 110 -2.93 2.86 1.00
CA ALA A 110 -2.51 1.76 1.87
C ALA A 110 -1.02 1.43 1.68
N TRP A 111 -0.53 1.41 0.44
CA TRP A 111 0.88 1.16 0.13
C TRP A 111 1.80 2.26 0.66
N VAL A 112 1.43 3.54 0.49
CA VAL A 112 2.16 4.68 1.07
C VAL A 112 2.20 4.61 2.59
N LEU A 113 1.09 4.30 3.22
CA LEU A 113 1.02 4.14 4.68
C LEU A 113 1.91 3.01 5.18
N ALA A 114 1.95 1.88 4.47
CA ALA A 114 2.74 0.73 4.86
C ALA A 114 4.25 0.94 4.67
N ALA A 115 4.65 1.52 3.52
CA ALA A 115 6.06 1.50 3.11
C ALA A 115 6.51 2.70 2.25
N GLY A 116 5.72 3.76 2.18
CA GLY A 116 6.05 4.99 1.45
C GLY A 116 7.12 5.82 2.16
N ARG A 117 8.12 6.33 1.42
CA ARG A 117 9.13 7.24 1.97
C ARG A 117 9.59 8.28 0.94
N PRO A 118 9.84 9.53 1.36
CA PRO A 118 10.51 10.52 0.52
C PRO A 118 12.01 10.22 0.41
N GLU A 119 12.63 10.63 -0.69
CA GLU A 119 14.07 10.67 -0.91
C GLU A 119 14.46 12.02 -1.52
N ALA A 120 15.73 12.44 -1.35
CA ALA A 120 16.22 13.75 -1.81
C ALA A 120 15.26 14.89 -1.44
N GLU A 121 15.01 15.04 -0.14
CA GLU A 121 14.19 16.15 0.40
C GLU A 121 12.78 16.25 -0.21
N GLY A 122 12.26 15.16 -0.78
CA GLY A 122 10.91 15.11 -1.37
C GLY A 122 10.88 15.16 -2.90
N GLU A 123 12.02 15.36 -3.57
CA GLU A 123 12.10 15.32 -5.05
C GLU A 123 11.77 13.95 -5.64
N ARG A 124 11.88 12.89 -4.82
CA ARG A 124 11.65 11.52 -5.20
C ARG A 124 10.83 10.83 -4.13
N TYR A 125 10.04 9.86 -4.56
CA TYR A 125 9.25 9.05 -3.64
C TYR A 125 9.52 7.57 -3.87
N VAL A 126 9.53 6.77 -2.82
CA VAL A 126 9.65 5.33 -2.94
C VAL A 126 8.46 4.63 -2.29
N LEU A 127 7.83 3.75 -3.04
CA LEU A 127 6.93 2.73 -2.50
C LEU A 127 7.75 1.48 -2.20
N GLY A 128 7.91 1.13 -0.93
CA GLY A 128 8.65 -0.07 -0.53
C GLY A 128 7.97 -1.36 -0.96
N LEU A 129 8.77 -2.36 -1.32
CA LEU A 129 8.35 -3.70 -1.71
C LEU A 129 8.71 -4.70 -0.62
N ASP A 130 8.09 -5.88 -0.67
CA ASP A 130 8.42 -6.98 0.24
C ASP A 130 9.77 -7.63 -0.12
N PRO A 131 10.80 -7.57 0.74
CA PRO A 131 12.07 -8.26 0.50
C PRO A 131 11.94 -9.78 0.46
N HIS A 132 10.89 -10.36 1.07
CA HIS A 132 10.67 -11.81 1.11
C HIS A 132 9.83 -12.33 -0.06
N ALA A 133 9.38 -11.46 -0.97
CA ALA A 133 8.62 -11.84 -2.16
C ALA A 133 9.19 -11.22 -3.46
N PRO A 134 10.47 -11.49 -3.81
CA PRO A 134 11.13 -10.88 -4.96
C PRO A 134 10.42 -11.12 -6.30
N ASP A 135 9.73 -12.25 -6.44
CA ASP A 135 8.97 -12.60 -7.65
C ASP A 135 7.80 -11.64 -7.92
N THR A 136 7.38 -10.85 -6.94
CA THR A 136 6.31 -9.85 -7.08
C THR A 136 6.81 -8.52 -7.64
N HIS A 137 8.11 -8.22 -7.55
CA HIS A 137 8.64 -6.86 -7.73
C HIS A 137 8.41 -6.32 -9.14
N SER A 138 8.69 -7.13 -10.16
CA SER A 138 8.53 -6.73 -11.57
C SER A 138 7.05 -6.56 -11.94
N VAL A 139 6.17 -7.41 -11.39
CA VAL A 139 4.72 -7.34 -11.61
C VAL A 139 4.14 -6.08 -10.96
N LEU A 140 4.53 -5.77 -9.72
CA LEU A 140 4.12 -4.56 -9.02
C LEU A 140 4.62 -3.28 -9.73
N ALA A 141 5.84 -3.30 -10.28
CA ALA A 141 6.33 -2.20 -11.11
C ALA A 141 5.45 -1.97 -12.35
N GLN A 142 5.08 -3.04 -13.06
CA GLN A 142 4.21 -2.98 -14.23
C GLN A 142 2.77 -2.55 -13.87
N SER A 143 2.24 -2.99 -12.73
CA SER A 143 0.95 -2.55 -12.20
C SER A 143 0.94 -1.04 -11.93
N LEU A 144 2.00 -0.50 -11.34
CA LEU A 144 2.12 0.94 -11.09
C LEU A 144 2.28 1.74 -12.39
N MET A 145 3.01 1.20 -13.39
CA MET A 145 3.07 1.78 -14.74
C MET A 145 1.66 1.87 -15.38
N ARG A 146 0.85 0.82 -15.25
CA ARG A 146 -0.54 0.80 -15.75
C ARG A 146 -1.46 1.75 -14.99
N ALA A 147 -1.18 2.06 -13.73
CA ALA A 147 -1.82 3.15 -12.98
C ALA A 147 -1.37 4.56 -13.45
N GLY A 148 -0.47 4.64 -14.43
CA GLY A 148 0.05 5.90 -14.97
C GLY A 148 1.24 6.48 -14.21
N ILE A 149 1.81 5.72 -13.27
CA ILE A 149 2.96 6.14 -12.45
C ILE A 149 4.14 5.24 -12.79
N ALA A 150 4.96 5.59 -13.78
CA ALA A 150 6.09 4.75 -14.17
C ALA A 150 7.25 4.84 -13.15
N PRO A 151 7.58 3.76 -12.40
CA PRO A 151 8.66 3.77 -11.43
C PRO A 151 9.98 3.24 -12.00
N THR A 152 11.05 3.43 -11.24
CA THR A 152 12.30 2.66 -11.36
C THR A 152 12.37 1.66 -10.22
N LEU A 153 12.54 0.38 -10.53
CA LEU A 153 12.75 -0.65 -9.51
C LEU A 153 14.17 -0.53 -8.94
N ILE A 154 14.29 -0.49 -7.61
CA ILE A 154 15.54 -0.24 -6.87
C ILE A 154 15.70 -1.27 -5.75
N GLY A 155 16.93 -1.43 -5.25
CA GLY A 155 17.18 -2.19 -4.03
C GLY A 155 16.90 -3.70 -4.10
N THR A 156 16.72 -4.26 -5.30
CA THR A 156 16.35 -5.68 -5.52
C THR A 156 17.35 -6.70 -5.01
N ARG A 157 18.59 -6.27 -4.72
CA ARG A 157 19.67 -7.10 -4.16
C ARG A 157 19.91 -6.85 -2.66
N GLY A 158 19.13 -5.97 -2.02
CA GLY A 158 19.28 -5.60 -0.62
C GLY A 158 18.00 -5.81 0.19
N SER A 159 18.00 -5.38 1.45
CA SER A 159 16.86 -5.55 2.36
C SER A 159 15.68 -4.60 2.09
N ASN A 160 15.89 -3.57 1.27
CA ASN A 160 14.94 -2.47 1.07
C ASN A 160 14.56 -2.29 -0.41
N PRO A 161 14.00 -3.31 -1.09
CA PRO A 161 13.52 -3.15 -2.45
C PRO A 161 12.39 -2.11 -2.52
N GLY A 162 12.25 -1.43 -3.65
CA GLY A 162 11.22 -0.42 -3.80
C GLY A 162 11.03 0.07 -5.23
N LEU A 163 9.93 0.78 -5.44
CA LEU A 163 9.58 1.46 -6.67
C LEU A 163 9.81 2.95 -6.48
N ARG A 164 10.92 3.46 -7.04
CA ARG A 164 11.27 4.87 -7.00
C ARG A 164 10.53 5.63 -8.09
N ILE A 165 9.79 6.64 -7.69
CA ILE A 165 9.01 7.53 -8.53
C ILE A 165 9.76 8.85 -8.61
N THR A 166 10.07 9.26 -9.84
CA THR A 166 10.78 10.50 -10.14
C THR A 166 10.04 11.32 -11.19
N GLY A 167 10.18 12.64 -11.09
CA GLY A 167 9.60 13.60 -12.02
C GLY A 167 8.22 14.09 -11.59
N ARG A 168 8.04 15.41 -11.70
CA ARG A 168 6.87 16.17 -11.21
C ARG A 168 5.53 15.55 -11.60
N ARG A 169 5.31 15.20 -12.87
CA ARG A 169 4.03 14.63 -13.35
C ARG A 169 3.65 13.32 -12.65
N ARG A 170 4.62 12.46 -12.34
CA ARG A 170 4.36 11.17 -11.70
C ARG A 170 4.11 11.33 -10.20
N LEU A 171 4.83 12.26 -9.57
CA LEU A 171 4.61 12.63 -8.18
C LEU A 171 3.26 13.32 -7.97
N LEU A 172 2.89 14.26 -8.84
CA LEU A 172 1.56 14.90 -8.82
C LEU A 172 0.47 13.83 -8.88
N ARG A 173 0.56 12.91 -9.83
CA ARG A 173 -0.41 11.80 -9.96
C ARG A 173 -0.45 10.94 -8.70
N LEU A 174 0.69 10.61 -8.09
CA LEU A 174 0.71 9.86 -6.83
C LEU A 174 0.01 10.66 -5.73
N THR A 175 0.38 11.92 -5.52
CA THR A 175 -0.20 12.80 -4.49
C THR A 175 -1.71 12.96 -4.67
N GLU A 176 -2.18 13.18 -5.90
CA GLU A 176 -3.61 13.26 -6.24
C GLU A 176 -4.35 11.96 -5.90
N ASN A 177 -3.73 10.80 -6.20
CA ASN A 177 -4.36 9.51 -5.93
C ASN A 177 -4.40 9.15 -4.44
N VAL A 178 -3.34 9.46 -3.68
CA VAL A 178 -3.29 9.06 -2.27
C VAL A 178 -4.08 9.99 -1.35
N GLY A 179 -4.39 11.20 -1.81
CA GLY A 179 -5.12 12.22 -1.06
C GLY A 179 -4.29 12.86 0.05
N GLU A 180 -4.96 13.51 1.00
CA GLU A 180 -4.31 14.23 2.09
C GLU A 180 -3.57 13.31 3.08
N ALA A 181 -2.48 13.81 3.65
CA ALA A 181 -1.76 13.10 4.70
C ALA A 181 -2.68 12.85 5.92
N PRO A 182 -2.47 11.74 6.66
CA PRO A 182 -3.08 11.55 7.97
C PRO A 182 -2.89 12.76 8.89
N ARG A 183 -3.79 12.92 9.87
CA ARG A 183 -3.76 14.03 10.85
C ARG A 183 -2.68 13.82 11.92
N ASN A 184 -1.43 13.65 11.47
CA ASN A 184 -0.24 13.47 12.29
C ASN A 184 0.90 14.32 11.69
N VAL A 185 1.73 14.93 12.55
CA VAL A 185 2.80 15.84 12.11
C VAL A 185 3.89 15.12 11.32
N ASP A 186 4.30 13.93 11.76
CA ASP A 186 5.33 13.12 11.09
C ASP A 186 4.80 12.56 9.77
N ALA A 187 3.50 12.23 9.71
CA ALA A 187 2.88 11.80 8.46
C ALA A 187 3.06 12.86 7.36
N ARG A 188 2.96 14.16 7.70
CA ARG A 188 3.13 15.25 6.71
C ARG A 188 4.52 15.28 6.12
N THR A 189 5.58 15.01 6.88
CA THR A 189 6.97 15.05 6.38
C THR A 189 7.28 13.86 5.48
N ILE A 190 6.54 12.76 5.63
CA ILE A 190 6.73 11.51 4.88
C ILE A 190 5.76 11.36 3.70
N TRP A 191 4.65 12.09 3.68
CA TRP A 191 3.63 12.00 2.63
C TRP A 191 4.18 12.41 1.26
N PRO A 192 3.77 11.78 0.14
CA PRO A 192 4.21 12.21 -1.18
C PRO A 192 3.75 13.64 -1.49
N ARG A 193 4.68 14.45 -1.97
CA ARG A 193 4.45 15.82 -2.40
C ARG A 193 4.97 15.98 -3.82
N ALA A 194 4.43 16.95 -4.53
CA ALA A 194 4.95 17.38 -5.81
C ALA A 194 5.10 18.89 -5.79
N GLU A 195 6.30 19.35 -5.47
CA GLU A 195 6.68 20.76 -5.54
C GLU A 195 6.92 21.21 -6.99
#